data_AF-A0A1L7LJH0-F1
#
_entry.id   AF-A0A1L7LJH0-F1
#
_cell.length_a   1.000
_cell.length_b   1.000
_cell.length_c   1.000
_cell.angle_alpha   90.00
_cell.angle_beta   90.00
_cell.angle_gamma   90.00
#
_symmetry.space_group_name_H-M   'P 1'
#
loop_
_entity.id
_entity.type
_entity.pdbx_description
1 polymer ?
#
loop_
_entity_poly.entity_id
_entity_poly.type
_entity_poly.pdbx_seq_one_letter_code
_entity_poly.pdbx_strand_id
1 'polypeptide(L)' 'MFQNKEIPPTINLEQVNPVIDFDNLALEPAWKLMDWKKEIEGEPRRAGVSSFGFGGTNAHILLEEYEKNQI' A
#
# COMPACT_ATOMS: atom_id res chain seq x y z
N MET A 1 -3.33 -8.71 -2.19
CA MET A 1 -4.02 -7.58 -1.54
C MET A 1 -5.43 -7.40 -2.07
N PHE A 2 -5.66 -6.85 -3.27
CA PHE A 2 -7.01 -6.56 -3.79
C PHE A 2 -8.00 -7.74 -3.73
N GLN A 3 -7.63 -8.91 -4.26
CA GLN A 3 -8.52 -10.08 -4.29
C GLN A 3 -8.91 -10.60 -2.91
N ASN A 4 -7.97 -10.59 -1.96
CA ASN A 4 -8.18 -11.11 -0.60
C ASN A 4 -8.69 -10.03 0.36
N LYS A 5 -8.64 -8.75 -0.05
CA LYS A 5 -9.00 -7.58 0.78
C LYS A 5 -8.19 -7.49 2.08
N GLU A 6 -6.91 -7.86 1.99
CA GLU A 6 -5.96 -7.88 3.11
C GLU A 6 -4.62 -7.27 2.69
N ILE A 7 -3.95 -6.59 3.61
CA ILE A 7 -2.58 -6.11 3.48
C ILE A 7 -1.66 -7.07 4.25
N PRO A 8 -0.75 -7.80 3.58
CA PRO A 8 0.17 -8.70 4.25
C PRO A 8 1.26 -7.92 5.00
N PRO A 9 1.88 -8.52 6.03
CA PRO A 9 3.00 -7.91 6.72
C PRO A 9 4.24 -7.80 5.82
N THR A 10 5.02 -6.76 6.04
CA THR A 10 6.37 -6.62 5.47
C THR A 10 7.33 -7.53 6.23
N ILE A 11 8.06 -8.38 5.50
CA ILE A 11 9.04 -9.30 6.09
C ILE A 11 10.24 -8.54 6.67
N ASN A 12 10.88 -9.11 7.70
CA ASN A 12 12.08 -8.56 8.37
C ASN A 12 11.90 -7.13 8.95
N LEU A 13 10.66 -6.71 9.21
CA LEU A 13 10.36 -5.43 9.85
C LEU A 13 10.32 -5.60 11.38
N GLU A 14 11.47 -5.45 12.02
CA GLU A 14 11.59 -5.49 13.50
C GLU A 14 11.55 -4.08 14.11
N GLN A 15 12.14 -3.11 13.43
CA GLN A 15 12.20 -1.71 13.84
C GLN A 15 12.12 -0.81 12.61
N VAL A 16 11.40 0.31 12.70
CA VAL A 16 11.41 1.34 11.66
C VAL A 16 12.71 2.11 11.66
N ASN A 17 13.11 2.63 10.50
CA ASN A 17 14.26 3.50 10.40
C ASN A 17 14.03 4.78 11.24
N PRO A 18 14.88 5.08 12.24
CA PRO A 18 14.67 6.21 13.16
C PRO A 18 14.79 7.59 12.49
N VAL A 19 15.30 7.66 11.26
CA VAL A 19 15.36 8.90 10.46
C VAL A 19 14.02 9.22 9.80
N ILE A 20 13.11 8.25 9.70
CA ILE A 20 11.78 8.46 9.12
C ILE A 20 10.81 8.81 10.24
N ASP A 21 10.27 10.02 10.17
CA ASP A 21 9.24 10.52 11.09
C ASP A 21 7.86 10.05 10.64
N PHE A 22 7.48 8.84 11.07
CA PHE A 22 6.17 8.28 10.76
C PHE A 22 5.02 9.00 11.46
N ASP A 23 5.26 9.68 12.59
CA ASP A 23 4.20 10.39 13.34
C ASP A 23 3.65 11.58 12.54
N ASN A 24 4.46 12.17 11.67
CA ASN A 24 4.07 13.26 10.78
C ASN A 24 3.72 12.81 9.35
N LEU A 25 3.75 11.50 9.07
CA LEU A 25 3.35 10.95 7.78
C LEU A 25 1.93 10.38 7.87
N ALA A 26 1.15 10.53 6.80
CA ALA A 26 -0.12 9.82 6.63
C ALA A 26 0.11 8.35 6.22
N LEU A 27 1.20 7.73 6.68
CA LEU A 27 1.67 6.41 6.28
C LEU A 27 2.14 5.63 7.50
N GLU A 28 1.85 4.34 7.50
CA GLU A 28 2.39 3.39 8.47
C GLU A 28 2.91 2.14 7.75
N PRO A 29 4.00 1.51 8.24
CA PRO A 29 4.41 0.21 7.74
C PRO A 29 3.39 -0.88 8.08
N ALA A 30 3.23 -1.88 7.19
CA ALA A 30 2.41 -3.05 7.46
C ALA A 30 3.15 -4.04 8.39
N TRP A 31 2.98 -3.89 9.70
CA TRP A 31 3.63 -4.73 10.73
C TRP A 31 3.06 -6.14 10.85
N LYS A 32 1.76 -6.29 10.57
CA LYS A 32 0.99 -7.52 10.70
C LYS A 32 -0.01 -7.62 9.56
N LEU A 33 -0.64 -8.78 9.42
CA LEU A 33 -1.77 -8.91 8.50
C LEU A 33 -2.89 -7.96 8.94
N MET A 34 -3.40 -7.16 8.01
CA MET A 34 -4.44 -6.17 8.25
C MET A 34 -5.58 -6.36 7.27
N ASP A 35 -6.82 -6.23 7.74
CA ASP A 35 -7.97 -6.08 6.86
C ASP A 35 -7.79 -4.81 6.04
N TRP A 36 -7.82 -4.91 4.72
CA TRP A 36 -7.81 -3.75 3.85
C TRP A 36 -9.24 -3.23 3.73
N LYS A 37 -9.65 -2.37 4.66
CA LYS A 37 -10.99 -1.78 4.63
C LYS A 37 -11.08 -0.71 3.54
N LYS A 38 -12.27 -0.52 2.99
CA LYS A 38 -12.56 0.66 2.17
C LYS A 38 -12.59 1.87 3.09
N GLU A 39 -11.98 2.97 2.68
CA GLU A 39 -12.02 4.22 3.43
C GLU A 39 -13.40 4.86 3.36
N ILE A 40 -14.01 4.84 2.17
CA ILE A 40 -15.38 5.30 1.91
C ILE A 40 -16.17 4.14 1.29
N GLU A 41 -17.38 3.87 1.78
CA GLU A 41 -18.25 2.87 1.19
C GLU A 41 -18.58 3.22 -0.28
N GLY A 42 -18.51 2.23 -1.15
CA GLY A 42 -18.72 2.42 -2.60
C GLY A 42 -17.47 2.86 -3.37
N GLU A 43 -16.39 3.30 -2.71
CA GLU A 43 -15.13 3.59 -3.40
C GLU A 43 -14.26 2.33 -3.55
N PRO A 44 -13.53 2.18 -4.67
CA PRO A 44 -12.59 1.09 -4.86
C PRO A 44 -11.31 1.33 -4.04
N ARG A 45 -10.68 0.25 -3.57
CA ARG A 45 -9.34 0.36 -2.98
C ARG A 45 -8.34 0.81 -4.04
N ARG A 46 -7.33 1.57 -3.64
CA ARG A 46 -6.25 2.01 -4.52
C ARG A 46 -4.90 1.72 -3.90
N ALA A 47 -3.90 1.39 -4.71
CA ALA A 47 -2.52 1.23 -4.27
C ALA A 47 -1.54 1.84 -5.28
N GLY A 48 -0.47 2.43 -4.76
CA GLY A 48 0.68 2.85 -5.56
C GLY A 48 1.76 1.77 -5.59
N VAL A 49 2.42 1.60 -6.73
CA VAL A 49 3.62 0.77 -6.87
C VAL A 49 4.73 1.64 -7.46
N SER A 50 5.83 1.76 -6.73
CA SER A 50 7.02 2.51 -7.14
C SER A 50 8.18 1.58 -7.43
N SER A 51 8.97 1.89 -8.46
CA SER A 51 10.21 1.20 -8.79
C SER A 51 11.28 2.22 -9.18
N PHE A 52 12.43 2.16 -8.50
CA PHE A 52 13.55 3.08 -8.69
C PHE A 52 14.81 2.30 -9.09
N GLY A 53 15.25 2.47 -10.34
CA GLY A 53 16.42 1.78 -10.87
C GLY A 53 17.71 2.53 -10.56
N PHE A 54 18.78 1.79 -10.29
CA PHE A 54 20.12 2.36 -10.03
C PHE A 54 20.61 3.32 -11.13
N GLY A 55 20.27 3.04 -12.40
CA GLY A 55 20.60 3.90 -13.54
C GLY A 55 19.79 5.21 -13.62
N GLY A 56 18.94 5.50 -12.64
CA GLY A 56 18.11 6.70 -12.57
C GLY A 56 16.76 6.61 -13.28
N THR A 57 16.45 5.47 -13.91
CA THR A 57 15.11 5.23 -14.47
C THR A 57 14.12 4.88 -13.37
N ASN A 58 13.04 5.66 -13.30
CA ASN A 58 12.00 5.52 -12.28
C ASN A 58 10.66 5.23 -12.95
N ALA A 59 9.81 4.45 -12.25
CA ALA A 59 8.44 4.22 -12.65
C ALA A 59 7.52 4.24 -11.43
N HIS A 60 6.31 4.75 -11.62
CA HIS A 60 5.26 4.74 -10.61
C HIS A 60 3.92 4.47 -11.29
N ILE A 61 3.13 3.56 -10.72
CA ILE A 61 1.80 3.23 -11.21
C ILE A 61 0.79 3.28 -10.08
N LEU A 62 -0.45 3.63 -10.43
CA LEU A 62 -1.61 3.53 -9.56
C LEU A 62 -2.45 2.35 -10.03
N LEU A 63 -2.89 1.53 -9.08
CA LEU A 63 -3.77 0.39 -9.28
C LEU A 63 -5.08 0.65 -8.54
N GLU A 64 -6.20 0.32 -9.17
CA GLU A 64 -7.53 0.40 -8.58
C GLU A 64 -8.17 -1.00 -8.55
N GLU A 65 -8.91 -1.29 -7.49
CA GLU A 65 -9.67 -2.53 -7.34
C GLU A 65 -10.73 -2.64 -8.44
N TYR A 66 -10.70 -3.74 -9.19
CA TYR A 66 -11.78 -4.05 -10.13
C TYR A 66 -13.00 -4.61 -9.40
N GLU A 67 -14.15 -3.95 -9.55
CA GLU A 67 -15.43 -4.43 -9.05
C GLU A 67 -16.37 -4.81 -10.20
N LYS A 68 -16.91 -6.04 -10.15
CA LYS A 68 -17.72 -6.63 -11.22
C LYS A 68 -19.00 -5.84 -11.55
N ASN A 69 -19.46 -4.97 -10.65
CA ASN A 69 -20.67 -4.17 -10.80
C ASN A 69 -20.43 -2.78 -11.42
N GLN A 70 -19.21 -2.49 -11.91
CA GLN A 70 -18.85 -1.19 -12.51
C GLN A 70 -18.81 -1.19 -14.06
N ILE A 71 -19.42 -2.17 -14.73
CA ILE A 71 -19.60 -2.19 -16.20
C ILE A 71 -21.06 -2.42 -16.54
#